data_AF-A0A2Z6QQR1-F1
#
_entry.id   AF-A0A2Z6QQR1-F1
#
_cell.length_a   1.000
_cell.length_b   1.000
_cell.length_c   1.000
_cell.angle_alpha   90.00
_cell.angle_beta   90.00
_cell.angle_gamma   90.00
#
_symmetry.space_group_name_H-M   'P 1'
#
loop_
_entity.id
_entity.type
_entity.pdbx_description
1 polymer ?
#
loop_
_entity_poly.entity_id
_entity_poly.type
_entity_poly.pdbx_seq_one_letter_code
_entity_poly.pdbx_strand_id
1 'polypeptide(L)'
;MIPPYLEDMDIEEKFLKSYMQLQRSIQLKNRILSLVNAYFVGKILAEIESTSERFRMKRKLTKHYSTMTEYTFDLFEPNPSQILAN
;
A
#
# COMPACT_ATOMS: atom_id res chain seq x y z
N MET A 1 -8.97 -8.66 -5.16
CA MET A 1 -8.45 -8.28 -3.83
C MET A 1 -9.38 -7.25 -3.21
N ILE A 2 -9.44 -7.15 -1.88
CA ILE A 2 -10.31 -6.20 -1.17
C ILE A 2 -9.44 -5.11 -0.52
N PRO A 3 -9.69 -3.80 -0.75
CA PRO A 3 -8.93 -2.73 -0.12
C PRO A 3 -9.16 -2.66 1.40
N PRO A 4 -8.17 -2.21 2.19
CA PRO A 4 -8.30 -2.04 3.64
C PRO A 4 -9.04 -0.74 4.05
N TYR A 5 -9.69 -0.06 3.10
CA TYR A 5 -10.39 1.22 3.27
C TYR A 5 -11.72 1.21 2.52
N LEU A 6 -12.57 2.20 2.81
CA LEU A 6 -13.78 2.46 2.04
C LEU A 6 -13.46 3.41 0.89
N GLU A 7 -14.19 3.28 -0.22
CA GLU A 7 -13.89 4.04 -1.45
C GLU A 7 -14.17 5.53 -1.34
N ASP A 8 -15.04 5.94 -0.43
CA ASP A 8 -15.44 7.31 -0.14
C ASP A 8 -14.54 8.03 0.88
N MET A 9 -13.57 7.33 1.48
CA MET A 9 -12.56 7.94 2.35
C MET A 9 -11.64 8.88 1.58
N ASP A 10 -11.12 9.90 2.25
CA ASP A 10 -10.10 10.76 1.66
C ASP A 10 -8.77 9.99 1.43
N ILE A 11 -7.93 10.50 0.53
CA ILE A 11 -6.67 9.84 0.15
C ILE A 11 -5.73 9.65 1.35
N GLU A 12 -5.68 10.61 2.28
CA GLU A 12 -4.84 10.53 3.47
C GLU A 12 -5.36 9.47 4.45
N GLU A 13 -6.67 9.38 4.64
CA GLU A 13 -7.34 8.32 5.41
C GLU A 13 -7.12 6.93 4.79
N LYS A 14 -7.32 6.80 3.47
CA LYS A 14 -7.04 5.55 2.73
C LYS A 14 -5.59 5.11 2.93
N PHE A 15 -4.66 6.06 2.88
CA PHE A 15 -3.24 5.79 3.10
C PHE A 15 -2.95 5.35 4.53
N LEU A 16 -3.45 6.09 5.52
CA LEU A 16 -3.23 5.77 6.94
C LEU A 16 -3.82 4.40 7.28
N LYS A 17 -5.04 4.09 6.84
CA LYS A 17 -5.63 2.76 7.02
C LYS A 17 -4.81 1.66 6.36
N SER A 18 -4.41 1.83 5.10
CA SER A 18 -3.61 0.84 4.38
C SER A 18 -2.27 0.59 5.06
N TYR A 19 -1.61 1.67 5.51
CA TYR A 19 -0.34 1.57 6.20
C TYR A 19 -0.47 0.88 7.56
N MET A 20 -1.50 1.21 8.35
CA MET A 20 -1.77 0.53 9.61
C MET A 20 -2.03 -0.97 9.42
N GLN A 21 -2.79 -1.34 8.38
CA GLN A 21 -3.04 -2.76 8.08
C GLN A 21 -1.77 -3.48 7.61
N LEU A 22 -0.91 -2.82 6.82
CA LEU A 22 0.39 -3.35 6.43
C LEU A 22 1.29 -3.63 7.65
N GLN A 23 1.37 -2.68 8.58
CA GLN A 23 2.13 -2.87 9.83
C GLN A 23 1.59 -4.07 10.62
N ARG A 24 0.26 -4.16 10.77
CA ARG A 24 -0.40 -5.23 11.50
C ARG A 24 -0.17 -6.60 10.84
N SER A 25 -0.30 -6.70 9.51
CA SER A 25 -0.12 -7.96 8.80
C SER A 25 1.32 -8.46 8.87
N ILE A 26 2.30 -7.56 8.88
CA ILE A 26 3.72 -7.91 9.09
C ILE A 26 3.94 -8.43 10.52
N GLN A 27 3.38 -7.76 11.53
CA GLN A 27 3.46 -8.24 12.92
C GLN A 27 2.85 -9.64 13.09
N LEU A 28 1.74 -9.90 12.40
CA LEU A 28 1.08 -11.21 12.37
C LEU A 28 1.78 -12.25 11.47
N LYS A 29 2.89 -11.89 10.82
CA LYS A 29 3.62 -12.72 9.85
C LYS A 29 2.73 -13.25 8.72
N ASN A 30 1.66 -12.53 8.39
CA ASN A 30 0.78 -12.88 7.28
C ASN A 30 1.33 -12.27 5.99
N ARG A 31 2.12 -13.07 5.25
CA ARG A 31 2.80 -12.63 4.03
C ARG A 31 1.83 -12.12 2.97
N ILE A 32 0.78 -12.88 2.66
CA ILE A 32 -0.19 -12.51 1.60
C ILE A 32 -0.89 -11.21 1.95
N LEU A 33 -1.39 -11.09 3.19
CA LEU A 33 -2.05 -9.85 3.61
C LEU A 33 -1.08 -8.66 3.61
N SER A 34 0.20 -8.88 3.93
CA SER A 34 1.22 -7.83 3.86
C SER A 34 1.47 -7.37 2.43
N LEU A 35 1.52 -8.28 1.46
CA LEU A 35 1.64 -7.92 0.05
C LEU A 35 0.39 -7.18 -0.45
N VAL A 36 -0.81 -7.65 -0.09
CA VAL A 36 -2.07 -6.97 -0.44
C VAL A 36 -2.08 -5.54 0.11
N ASN A 37 -1.75 -5.34 1.39
CA ASN A 37 -1.75 -4.02 1.99
C ASN A 37 -0.64 -3.13 1.39
N ALA A 38 0.56 -3.66 1.16
CA ALA A 38 1.65 -2.93 0.50
C ALA A 38 1.26 -2.48 -0.91
N TYR A 39 0.61 -3.34 -1.69
CA TYR A 39 0.07 -2.99 -3.00
C TYR A 39 -0.89 -1.79 -2.91
N PHE A 40 -1.83 -1.81 -1.94
CA PHE A 40 -2.78 -0.72 -1.80
C PHE A 40 -2.15 0.60 -1.34
N VAL A 41 -1.12 0.57 -0.48
CA VAL A 41 -0.34 1.79 -0.16
C VAL A 41 0.32 2.33 -1.43
N GLY A 42 0.88 1.47 -2.28
CA GLY A 42 1.58 1.87 -3.50
C GLY A 42 0.62 2.44 -4.54
N LYS A 43 -0.53 1.78 -4.71
CA LYS A 43 -1.63 2.26 -5.55
C LYS A 43 -2.07 3.67 -5.14
N ILE A 44 -2.32 3.92 -3.86
CA ILE A 44 -2.71 5.24 -3.38
C ILE A 44 -1.61 6.28 -3.69
N LEU A 45 -0.34 5.94 -3.46
CA LEU A 45 0.76 6.84 -3.78
C LEU A 45 0.84 7.13 -5.29
N ALA A 46 0.53 6.14 -6.14
CA ALA A 46 0.52 6.30 -7.59
C ALA A 46 -0.63 7.18 -8.09
N GLU A 47 -1.79 7.14 -7.41
CA GLU A 47 -2.98 7.93 -7.72
C GLU A 47 -2.87 9.41 -7.32
N ILE A 48 -1.91 9.78 -6.46
CA ILE A 48 -1.66 11.19 -6.11
C ILE A 48 -0.99 11.90 -7.27
N GLU A 49 -1.71 12.81 -7.93
CA GLU A 49 -1.20 13.59 -9.06
C GLU A 49 -0.05 14.53 -8.68
N SER A 50 -0.14 15.17 -7.52
CA SER A 50 0.87 16.13 -7.06
C SER A 50 2.13 15.42 -6.58
N THR A 51 3.24 15.61 -7.28
CA THR A 51 4.56 15.07 -6.88
C THR A 51 4.96 15.49 -5.46
N SER A 52 4.65 16.73 -5.05
CA SER A 52 4.98 17.23 -3.72
C SER A 52 4.14 16.56 -2.63
N GLU A 53 2.86 16.31 -2.92
CA GLU A 53 1.96 15.59 -2.01
C GLU A 53 2.32 14.11 -1.91
N ARG A 54 2.61 13.46 -3.05
CA ARG A 54 3.10 12.08 -3.10
C ARG A 54 4.36 11.93 -2.27
N PHE A 55 5.31 12.86 -2.43
CA PHE A 55 6.54 12.87 -1.62
C PHE A 55 6.26 13.11 -0.14
N ARG A 56 5.34 14.03 0.20
CA ARG A 56 4.90 14.28 1.58
C ARG A 56 4.33 13.00 2.22
N MET A 57 3.48 12.27 1.51
CA MET A 57 2.87 11.04 2.02
C MET A 57 3.87 9.89 2.12
N LYS A 58 4.73 9.72 1.10
CA LYS A 58 5.79 8.70 1.13
C LYS A 58 6.74 8.87 2.32
N ARG A 59 7.05 10.11 2.74
CA ARG A 59 7.85 10.39 3.95
C ARG A 59 7.24 9.88 5.26
N LYS A 60 5.95 9.55 5.29
CA LYS A 60 5.30 8.92 6.46
C LYS A 60 5.65 7.43 6.60
N LEU A 61 6.12 6.78 5.53
CA LEU A 61 6.58 5.40 5.55
C LEU A 61 8.03 5.33 6.07
N THR A 62 8.35 4.31 6.86
CA THR A 62 9.76 3.99 7.09
C THR A 62 10.39 3.45 5.81
N LYS A 63 11.72 3.46 5.71
CA LYS A 63 12.45 2.94 4.54
C LYS A 63 12.00 1.52 4.16
N HIS A 64 11.82 0.64 5.16
CA HIS A 64 11.39 -0.74 4.95
C HIS A 64 10.01 -0.81 4.26
N TYR A 65 9.01 -0.08 4.78
CA TYR A 65 7.68 -0.08 4.21
C TYR A 65 7.62 0.64 2.85
N SER A 66 8.42 1.70 2.65
CA SER A 66 8.55 2.36 1.35
C SER A 66 9.03 1.38 0.29
N THR A 67 10.17 0.72 0.52
CA THR A 67 10.73 -0.24 -0.45
C THR A 67 9.77 -1.39 -0.73
N MET A 68 9.14 -1.93 0.32
CA MET A 68 8.16 -3.00 0.15
C MET A 68 6.96 -2.56 -0.68
N THR A 69 6.43 -1.36 -0.40
CA THR A 69 5.30 -0.77 -1.11
C THR A 69 5.62 -0.57 -2.59
N GLU A 70 6.76 0.05 -2.90
CA GLU A 70 7.21 0.32 -4.26
C GLU A 70 7.37 -0.98 -5.04
N TYR A 71 8.19 -1.92 -4.54
CA TYR A 71 8.44 -3.16 -5.26
C TYR A 71 7.19 -4.02 -5.43
N THR A 72 6.31 -4.05 -4.41
CA THR A 72 5.05 -4.80 -4.52
C THR A 72 4.13 -4.16 -5.56
N PHE A 73 4.01 -2.83 -5.56
CA PHE A 73 3.18 -2.15 -6.54
C PHE A 73 3.75 -2.30 -7.95
N ASP A 74 5.02 -1.98 -8.17
CA ASP A 74 5.67 -2.05 -9.48
C ASP A 74 5.59 -3.47 -10.09
N LEU A 75 5.72 -4.52 -9.25
CA LEU A 75 5.66 -5.90 -9.72
C LEU A 75 4.23 -6.36 -10.06
N PHE A 76 3.24 -5.95 -9.27
CA PHE A 76 1.88 -6.48 -9.36
C PHE A 76 0.86 -5.52 -9.98
N GLU A 77 1.24 -4.28 -10.29
CA GLU A 77 0.36 -3.31 -10.98
C GLU A 77 -0.30 -3.90 -12.23
N PRO A 78 0.40 -4.63 -13.12
CA PRO A 78 -0.23 -5.21 -14.31
C PRO A 78 -1.24 -6.32 -14.00
N ASN A 79 -1.05 -7.06 -12.90
CA ASN A 79 -1.93 -8.15 -12.49
C ASN A 79 -1.94 -8.33 -10.96
N PRO A 80 -2.76 -7.55 -10.23
CA PRO A 80 -2.75 -7.55 -8.77
C PRO A 80 -3.20 -8.87 -8.16
N SER A 81 -4.02 -9.64 -8.88
CA SER A 81 -4.52 -10.95 -8.43
C SER A 81 -3.41 -11.98 -8.24
N GLN A 82 -2.25 -11.80 -8.88
CA GLN A 82 -1.08 -12.68 -8.73
C GLN A 82 -0.56 -12.69 -7.28
N ILE A 83 -0.82 -11.64 -6.48
CA ILE A 83 -0.48 -11.61 -5.05
C ILE A 83 -1.12 -12.79 -4.30
N LEU A 84 -2.34 -13.19 -4.67
CA LEU A 84 -3.09 -14.26 -4.00
C LEU A 84 -2.65 -15.67 -4.45
N ALA A 85 -1.85 -15.77 -5.51
CA ALA A 85 -1.34 -17.02 -6.04
C ALA A 85 0.08 -17.37 -5.51
N ASN A 86 0.63 -16.59 -4.57
CA ASN A 86 2.00 -16.68 -4.04
C ASN A 86 2.11 -17.36 -2.66
#